data_AF-W7XCI9-F1
#
_entry.id   AF-W7XCI9-F1
#
_cell.length_a   1.000
_cell.length_b   1.000
_cell.length_c   1.000
_cell.angle_alpha   90.00
_cell.angle_beta   90.00
_cell.angle_gamma   90.00
#
_symmetry.space_group_name_H-M   'P 1'
#
loop_
_entity.id
_entity.type
_entity.pdbx_description
1 polymer ?
#
loop_
_entity_poly.entity_id
_entity_poly.type
_entity_poly.pdbx_seq_one_letter_code
_entity_poly.pdbx_strand_id
1 'polypeptide(L)'
;GNQIGDEGASGLGSGLANCTNLLNLKLQLSENKIGAIGVLGISSALQNYTNLSNLTFDVNYNKIGDEGASSIGIALANCTNLSYLTLNFLSCKIGAIGALGLGSGLANCTNLLNLTLYLRSNQIGDEGASGLGLALGNCTNLQNLALNLIGNKVGDQGASSLGSALANCINLSNQMLDLRQKQFICLDCDIFNYKNSFKSKKLFQFI
;
A
#
# COMPACT_ATOMS: atom_id res chain seq x y z
N GLY A 1 -1.33 21.86 2.81
CA GLY A 1 -2.74 21.44 2.61
C GLY A 1 -3.63 22.52 2.00
N ASN A 2 -4.69 22.13 1.27
CA ASN A 2 -5.66 23.03 0.59
C ASN A 2 -7.06 23.08 1.25
N GLN A 3 -7.23 22.49 2.43
CA GLN A 3 -8.49 22.40 3.18
C GLN A 3 -9.63 21.66 2.46
N ILE A 4 -9.34 20.81 1.47
CA ILE A 4 -10.34 20.01 0.76
C ILE A 4 -11.02 19.04 1.74
N GLY A 5 -12.35 19.05 1.79
CA GLY A 5 -13.15 18.11 2.58
C GLY A 5 -13.71 16.97 1.73
N ASP A 6 -14.54 16.13 2.34
CA ASP A 6 -15.17 14.98 1.66
C ASP A 6 -15.97 15.37 0.41
N GLU A 7 -16.73 16.46 0.47
CA GLU A 7 -17.52 16.94 -0.66
C GLU A 7 -16.63 17.31 -1.86
N GLY A 8 -15.53 18.02 -1.62
CA GLY A 8 -14.59 18.39 -2.67
C GLY A 8 -13.87 17.19 -3.30
N ALA A 9 -13.48 16.22 -2.46
CA ALA A 9 -12.86 14.98 -2.94
C ALA A 9 -13.85 14.11 -3.72
N SER A 10 -15.11 14.00 -3.26
CA SER A 10 -16.17 13.30 -3.98
C SER A 10 -16.51 13.99 -5.31
N GLY A 11 -16.58 15.33 -5.32
CA GLY A 11 -16.77 16.10 -6.56
C GLY A 11 -15.64 15.88 -7.56
N LEU A 12 -14.39 15.79 -7.09
CA LEU A 12 -13.26 15.39 -7.93
C LEU A 12 -13.45 13.98 -8.50
N GLY A 13 -13.86 13.02 -7.68
CA GLY A 13 -14.20 11.67 -8.12
C GLY A 13 -15.28 11.66 -9.21
N SER A 14 -16.37 12.42 -9.03
CA SER A 14 -17.43 12.56 -10.03
C SER A 14 -16.92 13.16 -11.34
N GLY A 15 -16.07 14.20 -11.28
CA GLY A 15 -15.47 14.80 -12.47
C GLY A 15 -14.55 13.83 -13.23
N LEU A 16 -13.89 12.93 -12.51
CA LEU A 16 -13.00 11.92 -13.04
C LEU A 16 -13.73 10.68 -13.61
N ALA A 17 -14.98 10.43 -13.22
CA ALA A 17 -15.69 9.17 -13.51
C ALA A 17 -15.70 8.76 -15.00
N ASN A 18 -15.71 9.74 -15.92
CA ASN A 18 -15.78 9.49 -17.37
C ASN A 18 -14.42 9.45 -18.07
N CYS A 19 -13.31 9.66 -17.36
CA CYS A 19 -11.95 9.63 -17.92
C CYS A 19 -11.38 8.19 -18.00
N THR A 20 -12.13 7.24 -18.56
CA THR A 20 -11.83 5.80 -18.47
C THR A 20 -10.66 5.32 -19.32
N ASN A 21 -10.19 6.13 -20.26
CA ASN A 21 -9.04 5.82 -21.12
C ASN A 21 -7.69 6.30 -20.55
N LEU A 22 -7.66 6.73 -19.29
CA LEU A 22 -6.41 7.17 -18.65
C LEU A 22 -5.43 6.01 -18.49
N LEU A 23 -4.21 6.22 -19.00
CA LEU A 23 -3.07 5.33 -18.75
C LEU A 23 -2.29 5.77 -17.50
N ASN A 24 -2.33 7.06 -17.18
CA ASN A 24 -1.56 7.66 -16.10
C ASN A 24 -2.48 8.54 -15.25
N LEU A 25 -2.42 8.36 -13.94
CA LEU A 25 -3.13 9.21 -13.00
C LEU A 25 -2.26 9.51 -11.79
N LYS A 26 -2.17 10.81 -11.47
CA LYS A 26 -1.52 11.30 -10.27
C LYS A 26 -2.45 12.25 -9.54
N LEU A 27 -2.80 11.91 -8.31
CA LEU A 27 -3.63 12.72 -7.43
C LEU A 27 -2.83 13.05 -6.16
N GLN A 28 -2.63 14.34 -5.91
CA GLN A 28 -1.90 14.85 -4.74
C GLN A 28 -2.86 15.63 -3.84
N LEU A 29 -3.34 14.95 -2.81
CA LEU A 29 -4.37 15.41 -1.89
C LEU A 29 -3.89 15.36 -0.43
N SER A 30 -2.57 15.34 -0.23
CA SER A 30 -1.88 15.42 1.05
C SER A 30 -2.34 16.61 1.91
N GLU A 31 -2.40 16.39 3.22
CA GLU A 31 -2.70 17.41 4.24
C GLU A 31 -4.04 18.14 4.01
N ASN A 32 -5.11 17.38 3.79
CA ASN A 32 -6.46 17.94 3.66
C ASN A 32 -7.37 17.44 4.80
N LYS A 33 -8.69 17.65 4.67
CA LYS A 33 -9.71 17.20 5.62
C LYS A 33 -10.56 16.08 5.00
N ILE A 34 -9.94 15.24 4.17
CA ILE A 34 -10.61 14.14 3.47
C ILE A 34 -10.76 12.97 4.46
N GLY A 35 -11.98 12.47 4.59
CA GLY A 35 -12.35 11.27 5.32
C GLY A 35 -12.63 10.10 4.38
N ALA A 36 -13.26 9.05 4.93
CA ALA A 36 -13.62 7.86 4.18
C ALA A 36 -14.55 8.17 2.99
N ILE A 37 -15.51 9.08 3.19
CA ILE A 37 -16.51 9.43 2.17
C ILE A 37 -15.86 10.10 0.95
N GLY A 38 -14.95 11.05 1.16
CA GLY A 38 -14.25 11.70 0.05
C GLY A 38 -13.37 10.73 -0.75
N VAL A 39 -12.67 9.81 -0.06
CA VAL A 39 -11.91 8.75 -0.73
C VAL A 39 -12.83 7.77 -1.45
N LEU A 40 -13.99 7.45 -0.88
CA LEU A 40 -14.99 6.59 -1.52
C LEU A 40 -15.42 7.17 -2.87
N GLY A 41 -15.69 8.48 -2.95
CA GLY A 41 -16.02 9.15 -4.21
C GLY A 41 -14.91 9.04 -5.25
N ILE A 42 -13.64 9.20 -4.86
CA ILE A 42 -12.49 9.03 -5.75
C ILE A 42 -12.35 7.56 -6.19
N SER A 43 -12.42 6.62 -5.25
CA SER A 43 -12.25 5.19 -5.52
C SER A 43 -13.36 4.62 -6.41
N SER A 44 -14.57 5.18 -6.35
CA SER A 44 -15.68 4.81 -7.24
C SER A 44 -15.37 5.15 -8.71
N ALA A 45 -14.63 6.25 -8.97
CA ALA A 45 -14.16 6.55 -10.32
C ALA A 45 -12.99 5.65 -10.74
N LEU A 46 -12.04 5.41 -9.83
CA LEU A 46 -10.87 4.56 -10.08
C LEU A 46 -11.25 3.13 -10.52
N GLN A 47 -12.37 2.59 -10.04
CA GLN A 47 -12.88 1.27 -10.45
C GLN A 47 -13.08 1.12 -11.96
N ASN A 48 -13.27 2.22 -12.70
CA ASN A 48 -13.49 2.22 -14.14
C ASN A 48 -12.20 2.32 -14.96
N TYR A 49 -11.04 2.48 -14.30
CA TYR A 49 -9.76 2.73 -14.98
C TYR A 49 -8.98 1.43 -15.25
N THR A 50 -9.62 0.52 -15.98
CA THR A 50 -9.05 -0.81 -16.28
C THR A 50 -7.79 -0.75 -17.16
N ASN A 51 -7.58 0.35 -17.90
CA ASN A 51 -6.39 0.57 -18.74
C ASN A 51 -5.24 1.26 -18.00
N LEU A 52 -5.41 1.61 -16.72
CA LEU A 52 -4.42 2.38 -15.98
C LEU A 52 -3.13 1.58 -15.79
N SER A 53 -2.01 2.12 -16.27
CA SER A 53 -0.69 1.51 -16.11
C SER A 53 0.13 2.17 -15.01
N ASN A 54 -0.13 3.44 -14.71
CA ASN A 54 0.56 4.21 -13.68
C ASN A 54 -0.42 4.94 -12.76
N LEU A 55 -0.37 4.65 -11.46
CA LEU A 55 -1.14 5.35 -10.44
C LEU A 55 -0.24 5.88 -9.34
N THR A 56 -0.36 7.17 -9.06
CA THR A 56 0.14 7.79 -7.83
C THR A 56 -1.03 8.42 -7.09
N PHE A 57 -1.32 7.92 -5.89
CA PHE A 57 -2.38 8.43 -5.03
C PHE A 57 -1.80 8.83 -3.67
N ASP A 58 -1.71 10.13 -3.42
CA ASP A 58 -1.23 10.69 -2.17
C ASP A 58 -2.37 11.37 -1.41
N VAL A 59 -2.74 10.77 -0.28
CA VAL A 59 -3.72 11.33 0.67
C VAL A 59 -3.13 11.36 2.08
N ASN A 60 -1.81 11.50 2.20
CA ASN A 60 -1.16 11.57 3.51
C ASN A 60 -1.78 12.66 4.40
N TYR A 61 -1.71 12.47 5.72
CA TYR A 61 -2.27 13.40 6.71
C TYR A 61 -3.78 13.73 6.51
N ASN A 62 -4.55 12.78 5.96
CA ASN A 62 -6.02 12.79 5.95
C ASN A 62 -6.59 11.74 6.92
N LYS A 63 -7.89 11.73 7.20
CA LYS A 63 -8.50 10.78 8.16
C LYS A 63 -9.36 9.74 7.45
N ILE A 64 -8.79 9.07 6.45
CA ILE A 64 -9.54 8.17 5.56
C ILE A 64 -9.98 6.87 6.26
N GLY A 65 -9.23 6.41 7.27
CA GLY A 65 -9.56 5.23 8.07
C GLY A 65 -9.58 3.91 7.28
N ASP A 66 -10.12 2.87 7.91
CA ASP A 66 -10.20 1.53 7.33
C ASP A 66 -11.13 1.44 6.12
N GLU A 67 -12.25 2.16 6.17
CA GLU A 67 -13.24 2.21 5.09
C GLU A 67 -12.64 2.83 3.82
N GLY A 68 -11.96 3.97 3.94
CA GLY A 68 -11.32 4.62 2.80
C GLY A 68 -10.17 3.80 2.21
N ALA A 69 -9.38 3.13 3.04
CA ALA A 69 -8.33 2.23 2.55
C ALA A 69 -8.90 1.00 1.82
N SER A 70 -9.96 0.40 2.39
CA SER A 70 -10.67 -0.73 1.77
C SER A 70 -11.32 -0.35 0.45
N SER A 71 -11.91 0.85 0.34
CA SER A 71 -12.52 1.31 -0.92
C SER A 71 -11.49 1.47 -2.03
N ILE A 72 -10.28 1.93 -1.71
CA ILE A 72 -9.16 1.94 -2.65
C ILE A 72 -8.75 0.51 -3.03
N GLY A 73 -8.70 -0.42 -2.09
CA GLY A 73 -8.49 -1.85 -2.39
C GLY A 73 -9.48 -2.38 -3.42
N ILE A 74 -10.78 -2.15 -3.21
CA ILE A 74 -11.83 -2.54 -4.16
C ILE A 74 -11.58 -1.91 -5.55
N ALA A 75 -11.16 -0.66 -5.62
CA ALA A 75 -10.85 -0.01 -6.89
C ALA A 75 -9.62 -0.61 -7.60
N LEU A 76 -8.56 -0.90 -6.85
CA LEU A 76 -7.34 -1.50 -7.38
C LEU A 76 -7.58 -2.91 -7.94
N ALA A 77 -8.56 -3.65 -7.40
CA ALA A 77 -8.93 -4.97 -7.89
C ALA A 77 -9.27 -4.99 -9.40
N ASN A 78 -9.78 -3.87 -9.94
CA ASN A 78 -10.10 -3.69 -11.36
C ASN A 78 -8.94 -3.11 -12.19
N CYS A 79 -7.92 -2.55 -11.55
CA CYS A 79 -6.77 -1.92 -12.18
C CYS A 79 -5.66 -2.94 -12.49
N THR A 80 -6.01 -4.03 -13.19
CA THR A 80 -5.13 -5.18 -13.40
C THR A 80 -3.95 -4.91 -14.35
N ASN A 81 -4.01 -3.82 -15.14
CA ASN A 81 -2.94 -3.37 -16.03
C ASN A 81 -1.87 -2.50 -15.35
N LEU A 82 -1.98 -2.26 -14.04
CA LEU A 82 -1.00 -1.44 -13.32
C LEU A 82 0.40 -2.06 -13.37
N SER A 83 1.35 -1.26 -13.86
CA SER A 83 2.78 -1.57 -13.85
C SER A 83 3.51 -0.79 -12.75
N TYR A 84 3.03 0.42 -12.42
CA TYR A 84 3.59 1.28 -11.39
C TYR A 84 2.50 1.79 -10.46
N LEU A 85 2.65 1.52 -9.18
CA LEU A 85 1.72 1.96 -8.15
C LEU A 85 2.47 2.63 -7.01
N THR A 86 2.06 3.86 -6.70
CA THR A 86 2.49 4.59 -5.51
C THR A 86 1.27 5.00 -4.70
N LEU A 87 1.17 4.49 -3.47
CA LEU A 87 0.14 4.87 -2.51
C LEU A 87 0.81 5.49 -1.29
N ASN A 88 0.46 6.74 -0.99
CA ASN A 88 0.94 7.44 0.20
C ASN A 88 -0.20 7.68 1.18
N PHE A 89 -0.24 6.85 2.21
CA PHE A 89 -1.24 6.83 3.28
C PHE A 89 -0.60 7.09 4.65
N LEU A 90 0.46 7.88 4.70
CA LEU A 90 1.10 8.29 5.95
C LEU A 90 0.09 8.99 6.87
N SER A 91 0.00 8.51 8.12
CA SER A 91 -0.83 9.09 9.17
C SER A 91 -2.33 9.18 8.82
N CYS A 92 -2.87 8.12 8.20
CA CYS A 92 -4.23 8.06 7.67
C CYS A 92 -5.28 7.38 8.56
N LYS A 93 -4.88 6.96 9.78
CA LYS A 93 -5.68 6.18 10.73
C LYS A 93 -6.12 4.81 10.22
N ILE A 94 -5.34 4.18 9.36
CA ILE A 94 -5.60 2.83 8.83
C ILE A 94 -5.24 1.79 9.91
N GLY A 95 -6.13 0.86 10.18
CA GLY A 95 -5.95 -0.30 11.04
C GLY A 95 -5.76 -1.60 10.24
N ALA A 96 -5.98 -2.74 10.91
CA ALA A 96 -5.84 -4.05 10.27
C ALA A 96 -6.86 -4.28 9.15
N ILE A 97 -8.12 -3.83 9.33
CA ILE A 97 -9.20 -4.01 8.36
C ILE A 97 -8.89 -3.27 7.06
N GLY A 98 -8.46 -2.01 7.14
CA GLY A 98 -8.11 -1.22 5.96
C GLY A 98 -6.88 -1.76 5.24
N ALA A 99 -5.90 -2.28 5.99
CA ALA A 99 -4.74 -2.94 5.39
C ALA A 99 -5.11 -4.25 4.68
N LEU A 100 -6.01 -5.05 5.25
CA LEU A 100 -6.57 -6.25 4.62
C LEU A 100 -7.34 -5.90 3.34
N GLY A 101 -8.23 -4.90 3.41
CA GLY A 101 -8.99 -4.44 2.25
C GLY A 101 -8.08 -3.92 1.13
N LEU A 102 -7.05 -3.16 1.49
CA LEU A 102 -6.04 -2.72 0.52
C LEU A 102 -5.27 -3.90 -0.10
N GLY A 103 -4.85 -4.87 0.72
CA GLY A 103 -4.18 -6.09 0.28
C GLY A 103 -5.04 -6.90 -0.70
N SER A 104 -6.33 -7.09 -0.40
CA SER A 104 -7.28 -7.77 -1.28
C SER A 104 -7.29 -7.21 -2.71
N GLY A 105 -7.21 -5.90 -2.86
CA GLY A 105 -7.13 -5.25 -4.17
C GLY A 105 -5.79 -5.45 -4.86
N LEU A 106 -4.71 -5.22 -4.12
CA LEU A 106 -3.33 -5.36 -4.61
C LEU A 106 -3.04 -6.78 -5.13
N ALA A 107 -3.68 -7.81 -4.57
CA ALA A 107 -3.55 -9.19 -5.00
C ALA A 107 -3.90 -9.42 -6.49
N ASN A 108 -4.71 -8.54 -7.09
CA ASN A 108 -5.09 -8.60 -8.51
C ASN A 108 -4.15 -7.78 -9.42
N CYS A 109 -3.28 -6.94 -8.86
CA CYS A 109 -2.33 -6.12 -9.62
C CYS A 109 -1.07 -6.93 -9.96
N THR A 110 -1.23 -8.11 -10.57
CA THR A 110 -0.15 -9.08 -10.81
C THR A 110 0.88 -8.63 -11.87
N ASN A 111 0.54 -7.58 -12.64
CA ASN A 111 1.44 -6.94 -13.61
C ASN A 111 2.36 -5.88 -13.00
N LEU A 112 2.28 -5.64 -11.68
CA LEU A 112 3.12 -4.63 -11.02
C LEU A 112 4.60 -4.95 -11.16
N LEU A 113 5.34 -3.98 -11.69
CA LEU A 113 6.80 -3.96 -11.73
C LEU A 113 7.36 -3.12 -10.58
N ASN A 114 6.65 -2.06 -10.19
CA ASN A 114 7.05 -1.13 -9.15
C ASN A 114 5.89 -0.86 -8.19
N LEU A 115 6.12 -1.12 -6.90
CA LEU A 115 5.18 -0.83 -5.84
C LEU A 115 5.84 0.00 -4.74
N THR A 116 5.27 1.16 -4.48
CA THR A 116 5.61 2.00 -3.33
C THR A 116 4.38 2.18 -2.46
N LEU A 117 4.46 1.74 -1.21
CA LEU A 117 3.38 1.78 -0.24
C LEU A 117 3.88 2.41 1.06
N TYR A 118 3.52 3.69 1.27
CA TYR A 118 3.81 4.40 2.50
C TYR A 118 2.62 4.31 3.46
N LEU A 119 2.75 3.48 4.48
CA LEU A 119 1.73 3.25 5.52
C LEU A 119 2.22 3.68 6.91
N ARG A 120 3.25 4.52 6.97
CA ARG A 120 3.83 5.01 8.22
C ARG A 120 2.79 5.68 9.13
N SER A 121 2.99 5.57 10.45
CA SER A 121 2.18 6.20 11.49
C SER A 121 0.68 5.86 11.41
N ASN A 122 0.37 4.59 11.15
CA ASN A 122 -0.99 4.06 11.19
C ASN A 122 -1.16 3.10 12.38
N GLN A 123 -2.20 2.28 12.36
CA GLN A 123 -2.58 1.36 13.45
C GLN A 123 -2.58 -0.09 12.98
N ILE A 124 -1.78 -0.41 11.95
CA ILE A 124 -1.74 -1.73 11.33
C ILE A 124 -1.06 -2.71 12.29
N GLY A 125 -1.75 -3.81 12.61
CA GLY A 125 -1.22 -4.92 13.39
C GLY A 125 -0.75 -6.08 12.51
N ASP A 126 -0.40 -7.20 13.14
CA ASP A 126 0.07 -8.42 12.46
C ASP A 126 -0.91 -8.98 11.43
N GLU A 127 -2.21 -8.90 11.71
CA GLU A 127 -3.26 -9.34 10.79
C GLU A 127 -3.27 -8.51 9.51
N GLY A 128 -3.21 -7.17 9.63
CA GLY A 128 -3.14 -6.27 8.49
C GLY A 128 -1.84 -6.43 7.69
N ALA A 129 -0.70 -6.60 8.39
CA ALA A 129 0.59 -6.88 7.75
C ALA A 129 0.58 -8.23 7.01
N SER A 130 -0.06 -9.26 7.58
CA SER A 130 -0.23 -10.55 6.93
C SER A 130 -1.10 -10.46 5.68
N GLY A 131 -2.18 -9.67 5.74
CA GLY A 131 -3.01 -9.36 4.57
C GLY A 131 -2.25 -8.69 3.43
N LEU A 132 -1.43 -7.69 3.76
CA LEU A 132 -0.52 -7.07 2.79
C LEU A 132 0.51 -8.07 2.25
N GLY A 133 1.06 -8.93 3.12
CA GLY A 133 1.97 -10.01 2.72
C GLY A 133 1.35 -10.92 1.68
N LEU A 134 0.18 -11.51 1.95
CA LEU A 134 -0.52 -12.38 1.00
C LEU A 134 -0.70 -11.73 -0.37
N ALA A 135 -1.07 -10.45 -0.41
CA ALA A 135 -1.22 -9.70 -1.65
C ALA A 135 0.11 -9.51 -2.41
N LEU A 136 1.18 -9.17 -1.69
CA LEU A 136 2.51 -9.04 -2.27
C LEU A 136 3.00 -10.36 -2.87
N GLY A 137 2.67 -11.49 -2.24
CA GLY A 137 3.00 -12.82 -2.76
C GLY A 137 2.43 -13.11 -4.16
N ASN A 138 1.35 -12.44 -4.56
CA ASN A 138 0.77 -12.55 -5.91
C ASN A 138 1.44 -11.64 -6.94
N CYS A 139 2.18 -10.62 -6.51
CA CYS A 139 2.89 -9.68 -7.38
C CYS A 139 4.23 -10.26 -7.85
N THR A 140 4.21 -11.41 -8.50
CA THR A 140 5.43 -12.18 -8.85
C THR A 140 6.32 -11.49 -9.90
N ASN A 141 5.77 -10.53 -10.65
CA ASN A 141 6.52 -9.69 -11.60
C ASN A 141 7.22 -8.49 -10.94
N LEU A 142 7.04 -8.28 -9.64
CA LEU A 142 7.54 -7.11 -8.93
C LEU A 142 9.07 -7.06 -8.93
N GLN A 143 9.61 -5.96 -9.43
CA GLN A 143 11.05 -5.72 -9.53
C GLN A 143 11.57 -4.76 -8.46
N ASN A 144 10.72 -3.81 -8.05
CA ASN A 144 11.03 -2.82 -7.03
C ASN A 144 9.89 -2.74 -6.01
N LEU A 145 10.24 -2.89 -4.73
CA LEU A 145 9.31 -2.72 -3.62
C LEU A 145 9.86 -1.70 -2.63
N ALA A 146 9.03 -0.72 -2.29
CA ALA A 146 9.20 0.16 -1.15
C ALA A 146 7.97 0.04 -0.23
N LEU A 147 8.10 -0.66 0.90
CA LEU A 147 7.07 -0.81 1.91
C LEU A 147 7.51 -0.17 3.23
N ASN A 148 6.82 0.89 3.64
CA ASN A 148 7.10 1.60 4.89
C ASN A 148 5.94 1.43 5.87
N LEU A 149 6.18 0.69 6.95
CA LEU A 149 5.23 0.45 8.03
C LEU A 149 5.70 1.06 9.37
N ILE A 150 6.64 2.01 9.35
CA ILE A 150 7.16 2.65 10.56
C ILE A 150 6.03 3.19 11.43
N GLY A 151 6.10 2.99 12.75
CA GLY A 151 5.11 3.53 13.68
C GLY A 151 3.72 2.89 13.56
N ASN A 152 3.65 1.64 13.11
CA ASN A 152 2.50 0.76 13.25
C ASN A 152 2.69 -0.22 14.43
N LYS A 153 1.84 -1.25 14.53
CA LYS A 153 1.84 -2.28 15.59
C LYS A 153 2.18 -3.67 15.04
N VAL A 154 3.11 -3.75 14.08
CA VAL A 154 3.50 -4.99 13.40
C VAL A 154 4.58 -5.72 14.21
N GLY A 155 4.19 -6.76 14.94
CA GLY A 155 5.09 -7.65 15.66
C GLY A 155 5.69 -8.75 14.77
N ASP A 156 6.28 -9.75 15.41
CA ASP A 156 7.06 -10.79 14.74
C ASP A 156 6.22 -11.63 13.78
N GLN A 157 4.95 -11.88 14.12
CA GLN A 157 4.05 -12.65 13.26
C GLN A 157 3.78 -11.92 11.94
N GLY A 158 3.47 -10.62 12.00
CA GLY A 158 3.24 -9.81 10.80
C GLY A 158 4.52 -9.65 9.97
N ALA A 159 5.67 -9.46 10.63
CA ALA A 159 6.97 -9.39 9.97
C ALA A 159 7.33 -10.71 9.26
N SER A 160 7.11 -11.86 9.91
CA SER A 160 7.33 -13.18 9.34
C SER A 160 6.42 -13.47 8.15
N SER A 161 5.14 -13.10 8.24
CA SER A 161 4.19 -13.22 7.12
C SER A 161 4.64 -12.39 5.91
N LEU A 162 5.07 -11.14 6.12
CA LEU A 162 5.63 -10.29 5.07
C LEU A 162 6.89 -10.91 4.46
N GLY A 163 7.83 -11.35 5.28
CA GLY A 163 9.07 -11.98 4.83
C GLY A 163 8.81 -13.24 3.98
N SER A 164 7.87 -14.08 4.43
CA SER A 164 7.49 -15.32 3.74
C SER A 164 6.85 -15.04 2.39
N ALA A 165 5.96 -14.05 2.31
CA ALA A 165 5.32 -13.69 1.04
C ALA A 165 6.30 -13.09 0.04
N LEU A 166 7.27 -12.30 0.51
CA LEU A 166 8.29 -11.70 -0.36
C LEU A 166 9.23 -12.74 -0.99
N ALA A 167 9.30 -13.95 -0.44
CA ALA A 167 10.00 -15.07 -1.08
C ALA A 167 9.35 -15.48 -2.42
N ASN A 168 8.07 -15.17 -2.65
CA ASN A 168 7.39 -15.42 -3.93
C ASN A 168 7.68 -14.36 -4.99
N CYS A 169 8.19 -13.20 -4.59
CA CYS A 169 8.54 -12.10 -5.50
C CYS A 169 9.95 -12.32 -6.09
N ILE A 170 10.10 -13.37 -6.89
CA ILE A 170 11.39 -13.86 -7.40
C ILE A 170 12.17 -12.87 -8.29
N ASN A 171 11.49 -11.85 -8.82
CA ASN A 171 12.08 -10.83 -9.69
C ASN A 171 12.54 -9.56 -8.94
N LEU A 172 12.42 -9.51 -7.60
CA LEU A 172 12.81 -8.35 -6.81
C LEU A 172 14.32 -8.09 -6.92
N SER A 173 14.66 -6.93 -7.46
CA SER A 173 16.04 -6.46 -7.63
C SER A 173 16.42 -5.35 -6.65
N ASN A 174 15.44 -4.53 -6.25
CA ASN A 174 15.60 -3.53 -5.20
C ASN A 174 14.44 -3.67 -4.20
N GLN A 175 14.78 -3.77 -2.93
CA GLN A 175 13.83 -3.93 -1.84
C GLN A 175 14.14 -2.91 -0.76
N MET A 176 13.13 -2.18 -0.31
CA MET A 176 13.14 -1.39 0.91
C MET A 176 11.93 -1.81 1.73
N LEU A 177 12.17 -2.55 2.81
CA LEU A 177 11.17 -2.92 3.81
C LEU A 177 11.55 -2.25 5.13
N ASP A 178 10.73 -1.33 5.60
CA ASP A 178 10.97 -0.60 6.85
C ASP A 178 9.85 -0.84 7.86
N LEU A 179 10.15 -1.62 8.90
CA LEU A 179 9.25 -2.00 9.98
C LEU A 179 9.56 -1.31 11.31
N ARG A 180 10.46 -0.31 11.34
CA ARG A 180 10.95 0.26 12.61
C ARG A 180 9.79 0.77 13.48
N GLN A 181 9.68 0.26 14.70
CA GLN A 181 8.75 0.78 15.71
C GLN A 181 9.49 1.63 16.74
N LYS A 182 8.76 2.54 17.40
CA LYS A 182 9.31 3.33 18.53
C LYS A 182 9.66 2.49 19.78
N GLN A 183 9.30 1.20 19.83
CA GLN A 183 9.35 0.37 21.05
C GLN A 183 10.19 -0.92 20.97
N PHE A 184 10.86 -1.23 19.85
CA PHE A 184 11.72 -2.42 19.82
C PHE A 184 13.04 -2.16 20.56
N ILE A 185 13.09 -2.55 21.84
CA ILE A 185 14.33 -2.98 22.49
C ILE A 185 14.57 -4.40 21.96
N CYS A 186 15.70 -4.59 21.30
CA CYS A 186 16.10 -5.85 20.68
C CYS A 186 16.12 -7.00 21.71
N LEU A 187 15.26 -8.00 21.50
CA LEU A 187 15.34 -9.31 22.15
C LEU A 187 15.29 -10.36 21.03
N ASP A 188 16.44 -10.97 20.79
CA ASP A 188 16.74 -12.19 20.04
C ASP A 188 16.53 -12.24 18.49
N CYS A 189 17.66 -12.44 17.80
CA CYS A 189 17.88 -12.37 16.35
C CYS A 189 17.62 -13.66 15.55
N ASP A 190 16.84 -14.62 16.05
CA ASP A 190 16.85 -15.98 15.47
C ASP A 190 15.92 -16.22 14.27
N ILE A 191 15.03 -15.29 13.92
CA ILE A 191 14.03 -15.51 12.86
C ILE A 191 14.61 -15.37 11.43
N PHE A 192 15.72 -14.64 11.25
CA PHE A 192 16.28 -14.38 9.90
C PHE A 192 17.40 -15.34 9.45
N ASN A 193 17.75 -16.35 10.26
CA ASN A 193 18.78 -17.34 9.91
C ASN A 193 18.27 -18.53 9.08
N TYR A 194 16.98 -18.61 8.74
CA TYR A 194 16.48 -19.67 7.86
C TYR A 194 16.69 -19.31 6.37
N LYS A 195 17.90 -19.65 5.89
CA LYS A 195 18.31 -19.84 4.49
C LYS A 195 18.54 -18.58 3.65
N ASN A 196 19.78 -18.13 3.74
CA ASN A 196 20.66 -17.73 2.64
C ASN A 196 20.33 -18.41 1.29
N SER A 197 19.44 -17.80 0.49
CA SER A 197 19.41 -17.93 -0.98
C SER A 197 19.00 -16.62 -1.66
N PHE A 198 19.27 -15.46 -1.05
CA PHE A 198 19.13 -14.18 -1.73
C PHE A 198 20.41 -13.88 -2.52
N LYS A 199 20.43 -14.25 -3.81
CA LYS A 199 21.37 -13.71 -4.79
C LYS A 199 20.93 -12.30 -5.23
N SER A 200 20.86 -11.37 -4.30
CA SER A 200 21.06 -9.96 -4.64
C SER A 200 21.66 -9.26 -3.41
N LYS A 201 22.92 -8.84 -3.56
CA LYS A 201 23.51 -7.87 -2.63
C LYS A 201 22.74 -6.58 -2.85
N LYS A 202 21.83 -6.19 -1.96
CA LYS A 202 21.35 -4.80 -1.82
C LYS A 202 20.57 -4.60 -0.51
N LEU A 203 21.24 -3.89 0.39
CA LEU A 203 20.75 -3.13 1.54
C LEU A 203 19.52 -3.69 2.30
N PHE A 204 19.75 -4.71 3.13
CA PHE A 204 19.02 -4.77 4.38
C PHE A 204 19.59 -3.68 5.28
N GLN A 205 18.92 -2.55 5.40
CA GLN A 205 19.23 -1.60 6.46
C GLN A 205 18.54 -2.13 7.72
N PHE A 206 19.22 -3.07 8.38
CA PHE A 206 18.84 -3.53 9.71
C PHE A 206 19.16 -2.45 10.74
N ILE A 207 18.22 -2.28 11.68
CA ILE A 207 18.26 -1.52 12.94
C ILE A 207 18.06 0.00 12.81
#